data_AF-A0A166C5P1-F1
#
_entry.id   AF-A0A166C5P1-F1
#
_cell.length_a   1.000
_cell.length_b   1.000
_cell.length_c   1.000
_cell.angle_alpha   90.00
_cell.angle_beta   90.00
_cell.angle_gamma   90.00
#
_symmetry.space_group_name_H-M   'P 1'
#
loop_
_entity.id
_entity.type
_entity.pdbx_description
1 polymer ?
#
loop_
_entity_poly.entity_id
_entity_poly.type
_entity_poly.pdbx_seq_one_letter_code
_entity_poly.pdbx_strand_id
1 'polypeptide(L)'
;CFQCGKAVAISNMRQHVGGHILRSMWGVREGDLLAEVSSSMPCGLCGRSGCAISLRKTTGLRFKFETNCVFRTKLSLGPASNSTKRAPCTNRPIICCLC
;
A
#
# COMPACT_ATOMS: atom_id res chain seq x y z
N CYS A 1 2.11 -7.77 -10.58
CA CYS A 1 1.66 -6.36 -10.42
C CYS A 1 0.63 -6.08 -11.50
N PHE A 2 -0.49 -5.43 -11.19
CA PHE A 2 -1.50 -5.12 -12.22
C PHE A 2 -1.07 -3.99 -13.15
N GLN A 3 -0.19 -3.10 -12.69
CA GLN A 3 0.28 -1.95 -13.46
C GLN A 3 1.36 -2.36 -14.46
N CYS A 4 2.38 -3.12 -14.05
CA CYS A 4 3.53 -3.43 -14.91
C CYS A 4 3.74 -4.93 -15.23
N GLY A 5 2.81 -5.80 -14.85
CA GLY A 5 2.89 -7.26 -15.13
C GLY A 5 3.94 -8.04 -14.32
N LYS A 6 4.91 -7.37 -13.68
CA LYS A 6 6.00 -8.03 -12.96
C LYS A 6 5.52 -8.96 -11.84
N ALA A 7 6.13 -10.13 -11.73
CA ALA A 7 5.95 -11.04 -10.60
C ALA A 7 6.65 -10.44 -9.36
N VAL A 8 5.87 -10.19 -8.31
CA VAL A 8 6.36 -9.56 -7.07
C VAL A 8 5.75 -10.31 -5.89
N ALA A 9 6.57 -10.61 -4.88
CA ALA A 9 6.09 -11.24 -3.66
C ALA A 9 5.01 -10.37 -3.00
N ILE A 10 3.93 -10.99 -2.50
CA ILE A 10 2.79 -10.27 -1.89
C ILE A 10 3.25 -9.38 -0.73
N SER A 11 4.26 -9.80 0.05
CA SER A 11 4.89 -9.01 1.10
C SER A 11 5.48 -7.67 0.62
N ASN A 12 5.94 -7.63 -0.63
CA ASN A 12 6.59 -6.47 -1.25
C ASN A 12 5.66 -5.70 -2.19
N MET A 13 4.45 -6.20 -2.47
CA MET A 13 3.51 -5.57 -3.41
C MET A 13 3.22 -4.12 -3.04
N ARG A 14 3.13 -3.81 -1.75
CA ARG A 14 2.88 -2.45 -1.31
C ARG A 14 4.00 -1.48 -1.63
N GLN A 15 5.26 -1.88 -1.43
CA GLN A 15 6.41 -1.05 -1.78
C GLN A 15 6.47 -0.86 -3.30
N HIS A 16 6.25 -1.94 -4.05
CA HIS A 16 6.28 -1.93 -5.50
C HIS A 16 5.20 -1.04 -6.11
N VAL A 17 3.94 -1.25 -5.73
CA VAL A 17 2.79 -0.45 -6.18
C VAL A 17 2.86 0.98 -5.65
N GLY A 18 3.36 1.19 -4.43
CA GLY A 18 3.62 2.53 -3.90
C GLY A 18 4.54 3.34 -4.80
N GLY A 19 5.54 2.72 -5.42
CA GLY A 19 6.40 3.37 -6.42
C GLY A 19 5.62 3.85 -7.65
N HIS A 20 4.69 3.04 -8.16
CA HIS A 20 3.82 3.44 -9.27
C HIS A 20 2.91 4.61 -8.89
N ILE A 21 2.27 4.53 -7.72
CA ILE A 21 1.41 5.61 -7.19
C ILE A 21 2.20 6.92 -7.10
N LEU A 22 3.39 6.89 -6.49
CA LEU A 22 4.22 8.08 -6.33
C LEU A 22 4.63 8.66 -7.69
N ARG A 23 5.08 7.84 -8.64
CA ARG A 23 5.42 8.33 -9.99
C ARG A 23 4.23 8.97 -10.69
N SER A 24 3.07 8.34 -10.64
CA SER A 24 1.83 8.89 -11.19
C SER A 24 1.45 10.23 -10.53
N MET A 25 1.55 10.35 -9.20
CA MET A 25 1.30 11.61 -8.47
C MET A 25 2.26 12.74 -8.86
N TRP A 26 3.50 12.39 -9.22
CA TRP A 26 4.52 13.35 -9.67
C TRP A 26 4.51 13.58 -11.20
N GLY A 27 3.54 13.01 -11.93
CA GLY A 27 3.46 13.12 -13.39
C GLY A 27 4.59 12.40 -14.14
N VAL A 28 5.31 11.51 -13.46
CA VAL A 28 6.37 10.69 -14.08
C VAL A 28 5.72 9.57 -14.86
N ARG A 29 5.84 9.62 -16.19
CA ARG A 29 5.36 8.58 -17.09
C ARG A 29 6.23 7.33 -17.00
N GLU A 30 5.59 6.19 -16.82
CA GLU A 30 6.23 4.87 -16.86
C GLU A 30 5.91 4.20 -18.20
N GLY A 31 6.93 3.94 -19.02
CA GLY A 31 6.75 3.41 -20.38
C GLY A 31 6.20 1.98 -20.45
N ASP A 32 6.41 1.18 -19.40
CA ASP A 32 6.11 -0.26 -19.40
C ASP A 32 4.84 -0.62 -18.60
N LEU A 33 3.88 0.32 -18.49
CA LEU A 33 2.62 0.05 -17.81
C LEU A 33 1.62 -0.63 -18.73
N LEU A 34 1.12 -1.79 -18.30
CA LEU A 34 -0.06 -2.46 -18.82
C LEU A 34 -1.34 -1.70 -18.45
N ALA A 35 -1.33 -1.03 -17.30
CA ALA A 35 -2.45 -0.22 -16.82
C ALA A 35 -1.96 0.89 -15.89
N GLU A 36 -2.57 2.06 -16.03
CA GLU A 36 -2.32 3.19 -15.15
C GLU A 36 -2.82 2.93 -13.72
N VAL A 37 -2.22 3.65 -12.78
CA VAL A 37 -2.69 3.68 -11.39
C VAL A 37 -3.97 4.50 -11.32
N SER A 38 -4.88 4.14 -10.40
CA SER A 38 -6.11 4.91 -10.23
C SER A 38 -5.81 6.34 -9.81
N SER A 39 -6.40 7.32 -10.51
CA SER A 39 -6.30 8.74 -10.17
C SER A 39 -7.09 9.10 -8.91
N SER A 40 -8.15 8.34 -8.60
CA SER A 40 -8.96 8.51 -7.40
C SER A 40 -8.62 7.41 -6.38
N MET A 41 -8.08 7.82 -5.23
CA MET A 41 -7.84 6.97 -4.06
C MET A 41 -7.20 5.59 -4.38
N PRO A 42 -6.01 5.55 -5.01
CA PRO A 42 -5.39 4.29 -5.41
C PRO A 42 -5.09 3.39 -4.21
N CYS A 43 -5.44 2.10 -4.32
CA CYS A 43 -5.08 1.12 -3.31
C CYS A 43 -3.57 0.94 -3.26
N GLY A 44 -2.96 1.12 -2.08
CA GLY A 44 -1.53 0.90 -1.89
C GLY A 44 -1.04 -0.54 -2.10
N LEU A 45 -1.91 -1.51 -2.37
CA LEU A 45 -1.54 -2.90 -2.63
C LEU A 45 -1.70 -3.31 -4.10
N CYS A 46 -2.72 -2.81 -4.80
CA CYS A 46 -3.02 -3.20 -6.18
C CYS A 46 -3.09 -2.03 -7.16
N GLY A 47 -2.98 -0.78 -6.69
CA GLY A 47 -2.97 0.45 -7.48
C GLY A 47 -4.32 0.84 -8.09
N ARG A 48 -5.36 0.04 -7.91
CA ARG A 48 -6.72 0.28 -8.41
C ARG A 48 -7.60 0.94 -7.34
N SER A 49 -8.69 1.57 -7.76
CA SER A 49 -9.75 2.06 -6.86
C SER A 49 -10.70 0.93 -6.46
N GLY A 50 -11.60 1.20 -5.50
CA GLY A 50 -12.63 0.25 -5.04
C GLY A 50 -12.19 -0.73 -3.95
N CYS A 51 -10.94 -0.66 -3.50
CA CYS A 51 -10.51 -1.40 -2.32
C CYS A 51 -10.95 -0.68 -1.04
N ALA A 52 -11.64 -1.40 -0.16
CA ALA A 52 -11.92 -0.97 1.19
C ALA A 52 -10.76 -1.34 2.11
N ILE A 53 -10.41 -0.42 3.00
CA ILE A 53 -9.44 -0.64 4.07
C ILE A 53 -10.15 -0.28 5.38
N SER A 54 -10.01 -1.15 6.38
CA SER A 54 -10.60 -0.95 7.69
C SER A 54 -9.59 -1.28 8.78
N LEU A 55 -9.56 -0.47 9.83
CA LEU A 55 -8.82 -0.76 11.06
C LEU A 55 -9.83 -1.15 12.14
N ARG A 56 -9.91 -2.43 12.47
CA ARG A 56 -10.74 -2.92 13.58
C ARG A 56 -9.94 -2.91 14.86
N LYS A 57 -10.44 -2.23 15.90
CA LYS A 57 -9.88 -2.32 17.25
C LYS A 57 -10.13 -3.74 17.78
N THR A 58 -9.09 -4.41 18.28
CA THR A 58 -9.23 -5.77 18.81
C THR A 58 -9.27 -5.74 20.34
N THR A 59 -8.15 -5.41 20.99
CA THR A 59 -8.06 -5.34 22.46
C THR A 59 -7.03 -4.28 22.85
N GLY A 60 -7.37 -3.43 23.84
CA GLY A 60 -6.52 -2.31 24.24
C GLY A 60 -6.24 -1.34 23.09
N LEU A 61 -4.96 -1.05 22.86
CA LEU A 61 -4.46 -0.16 21.78
C LEU A 61 -4.14 -0.90 20.46
N ARG A 62 -4.49 -2.18 20.34
CA ARG A 62 -4.19 -2.97 19.14
C ARG A 62 -5.27 -2.80 18.08
N PHE A 63 -4.84 -2.55 16.85
CA PHE A 63 -5.68 -2.50 15.66
C PHE A 63 -5.32 -3.63 14.71
N LYS A 64 -6.34 -4.20 14.08
CA LYS A 64 -6.23 -5.19 13.01
C LYS A 64 -6.58 -4.52 11.69
N PHE A 65 -5.67 -4.61 10.73
CA PHE A 65 -5.89 -4.17 9.37
C PHE A 65 -6.69 -5.22 8.59
N GLU A 66 -7.75 -4.79 7.93
CA GLU A 66 -8.59 -5.59 7.04
C GLU A 66 -8.74 -4.90 5.69
N THR A 67 -8.73 -5.67 4.61
CA THR A 67 -8.94 -5.16 3.26
C THR A 67 -9.52 -6.25 2.36
N ASN A 68 -10.35 -5.85 1.39
CA ASN A 68 -10.87 -6.72 0.33
C ASN A 68 -9.93 -6.84 -0.87
N CYS A 69 -8.75 -6.20 -0.84
CA CYS A 69 -7.77 -6.30 -1.93
C CYS A 69 -7.27 -7.75 -2.11
N VAL A 70 -7.14 -8.19 -3.37
CA VAL A 70 -6.59 -9.51 -3.73
C VAL A 70 -5.16 -9.72 -3.23
N PHE A 71 -4.37 -8.64 -3.12
CA PHE A 71 -3.01 -8.68 -2.57
C PHE A 71 -2.99 -8.38 -1.07
N ARG A 72 -4.07 -8.72 -0.33
CA ARG A 72 -4.10 -8.51 1.13
C ARG A 72 -2.88 -9.16 1.78
N THR A 73 -2.21 -8.40 2.62
CA THR A 73 -1.06 -8.87 3.40
C THR A 73 -1.20 -8.44 4.84
N LYS A 74 -0.59 -9.18 5.76
CA LYS A 74 -0.59 -8.82 7.18
C LYS A 74 0.29 -7.58 7.35
N LEU A 75 -0.31 -6.51 7.89
CA LEU A 75 0.42 -5.35 8.36
C LEU A 75 0.59 -5.48 9.87
N SER A 76 1.82 -5.56 10.35
CA SER A 76 2.09 -5.34 11.77
C SER A 76 2.02 -3.84 12.06
N LEU A 77 1.87 -3.39 13.32
CA LEU A 77 1.98 -1.98 13.73
C LEU A 77 3.16 -1.71 14.70
N GLY A 78 3.79 -2.76 15.25
CA GLY A 78 4.94 -2.65 16.18
C GLY A 78 6.27 -2.19 15.56
N PRO A 79 6.74 -2.78 14.43
CA PRO A 79 8.01 -2.38 13.80
C PRO A 79 8.04 -0.99 13.14
N ALA A 80 6.96 -0.21 13.20
CA ALA A 80 6.83 1.04 12.42
C ALA A 80 7.85 2.09 12.84
N SER A 81 8.18 2.09 14.13
CA SER A 81 9.13 2.97 14.79
C SER A 81 10.59 2.64 14.47
N ASN A 82 10.86 1.49 13.83
CA ASN A 82 12.21 0.99 13.59
C ASN A 82 12.50 0.98 12.08
N SER A 83 13.03 2.10 11.58
CA SER A 83 13.57 2.18 10.22
C SER A 83 14.88 1.39 10.14
N THR A 84 15.09 0.65 9.05
CA THR A 84 16.35 -0.08 8.81
C THR A 84 16.91 0.26 7.44
N LYS A 85 18.22 0.08 7.23
CA LYS A 85 18.85 0.28 5.90
C LYS A 85 18.17 -0.52 4.77
N ARG A 86 17.57 -1.67 5.10
CA ARG A 86 16.86 -2.54 4.14
C ARG A 86 15.38 -2.18 3.97
N ALA A 87 14.78 -1.49 4.93
CA ALA A 87 13.38 -1.05 4.91
C ALA A 87 13.27 0.37 5.50
N PRO A 88 13.71 1.41 4.77
CA PRO A 88 13.80 2.77 5.28
C PRO A 88 12.42 3.41 5.50
N CYS A 89 11.42 2.98 4.73
CA CYS A 89 10.02 3.37 4.88
C CYS A 89 9.21 2.14 5.30
N THR A 90 8.71 2.14 6.53
CA THR A 90 7.84 1.07 7.02
C THR A 90 6.44 1.15 6.39
N ASN A 91 6.13 2.28 5.72
CA ASN A 91 4.86 2.65 5.09
C ASN A 91 3.74 2.08 5.98
N ARG A 92 3.25 2.71 7.04
CA ARG A 92 2.14 2.13 7.83
C ARG A 92 0.89 2.99 7.67
N PRO A 93 -0.31 2.39 7.60
CA PRO A 93 -1.55 3.15 7.73
C PRO A 93 -1.50 3.88 9.08
N ILE A 94 -1.59 5.20 9.04
CA ILE A 94 -1.77 6.03 10.24
C ILE A 94 -3.25 6.40 10.32
N ILE A 95 -3.76 6.51 11.56
CA ILE A 95 -5.09 7.07 11.77
C ILE A 95 -4.96 8.56 11.48
N CYS A 96 -5.70 9.03 10.48
CA CYS A 96 -5.88 10.47 10.26
C CYS A 96 -6.78 10.99 11.38
N CYS A 97 -6.24 11.85 12.25
CA CYS A 97 -7.01 12.47 13.33
C CYS A 97 -7.84 13.67 12.85
N LEU A 98 -7.86 13.94 11.54
CA LEU A 98 -8.47 15.12 10.93
C LEU A 98 -9.79 14.82 10.20
N CYS A 99 -10.27 13.57 10.16
CA CYS A 99 -11.32 13.12 9.23
C CYS A 99 -12.49 12.33 9.88
#